data_AF-A0A7V4J3U8-F1
#
_entry.id   AF-A0A7V4J3U8-F1
#
_cell.length_a   1.000
_cell.length_b   1.000
_cell.length_c   1.000
_cell.angle_alpha   90.00
_cell.angle_beta   90.00
_cell.angle_gamma   90.00
#
_symmetry.space_group_name_H-M   'P 1'
#
loop_
_entity.id
_entity.type
_entity.pdbx_description
1 polymer ?
#
loop_
_entity_poly.entity_id
_entity_poly.type
_entity_poly.pdbx_seq_one_letter_code
_entity_poly.pdbx_strand_id
1 'polypeptide(L)'
;MDQLPSAPSQPHGAMPSPLPLLTLRRGLAAATLIVWLFLVIAAYYVVHKPFGLLQIIALGQAALDLGLWLATLVVAAGVGWRLVSRFAGLTPAERLIFGMGLGFAALGYSVMALGFLRWLHPLPLAALGGGLLLWQVVRPHAARAAWKAARSAVPRPQGRFEWLLAGVT
;
A
#
# COMPACT_ATOMS: atom_id res chain seq x y z
N MET A 1 9.20 -66.61 43.20
CA MET A 1 8.03 -65.74 43.09
C MET A 1 8.56 -64.33 43.01
N ASP A 2 8.45 -63.68 41.85
CA ASP A 2 7.85 -62.34 41.72
C ASP A 2 8.25 -61.64 40.41
N GLN A 3 7.33 -61.82 39.45
CA GLN A 3 6.78 -60.84 38.53
C GLN A 3 7.75 -59.95 37.73
N LEU A 4 8.00 -60.39 36.50
CA LEU A 4 8.37 -59.53 35.38
C LEU A 4 7.36 -58.36 35.26
N PRO A 5 7.83 -57.11 35.11
CA PRO A 5 6.93 -55.99 34.85
C PRO A 5 6.23 -56.18 33.51
N SER A 6 4.92 -56.36 33.56
CA SER A 6 4.03 -56.40 32.41
C SER A 6 4.10 -55.07 31.67
N ALA A 7 4.40 -55.12 30.37
CA ALA A 7 4.37 -53.97 29.50
C ALA A 7 2.98 -53.31 29.51
N PRO A 8 2.88 -51.97 29.48
CA PRO A 8 1.60 -51.29 29.34
C PRO A 8 0.96 -51.68 28.01
N SER A 9 -0.23 -52.29 28.09
CA SER A 9 -1.07 -52.60 26.95
C SER A 9 -1.47 -51.30 26.24
N GLN A 10 -0.77 -51.00 25.15
CA GLN A 10 -1.18 -49.98 24.18
C GLN A 10 -2.59 -50.35 23.68
N PRO A 11 -3.58 -49.44 23.76
CA PRO A 11 -4.92 -49.72 23.26
C PRO A 11 -4.86 -49.98 21.75
N HIS A 12 -5.01 -51.25 21.39
CA HIS A 12 -5.23 -51.71 20.01
C HIS A 12 -6.56 -51.13 19.52
N GLY A 13 -6.53 -50.01 18.78
CA GLY A 13 -7.76 -49.48 18.20
C GLY A 13 -7.79 -48.04 17.71
N ALA A 14 -6.67 -47.33 17.57
CA ALA A 14 -6.70 -46.07 16.83
C ALA A 14 -6.72 -46.38 15.32
N MET A 15 -7.90 -46.55 14.73
CA MET A 15 -8.02 -46.51 13.26
C MET A 15 -7.42 -45.18 12.76
N PRO A 16 -6.55 -45.18 11.74
CA PRO A 16 -6.15 -43.95 11.07
C PRO A 16 -7.41 -43.28 10.52
N SER A 17 -7.71 -42.08 10.98
CA SER A 17 -8.89 -41.34 10.58
C SER A 17 -8.89 -41.14 9.05
N PRO A 18 -9.90 -41.62 8.29
CA PRO A 18 -9.93 -41.52 6.81
C PRO A 18 -10.21 -40.09 6.31
N LEU A 19 -10.11 -39.10 7.19
CA LEU A 19 -10.56 -37.73 7.01
C LEU A 19 -9.68 -36.84 6.09
N PRO A 20 -8.36 -37.05 5.87
CA PRO A 20 -7.55 -36.08 5.13
C PRO A 20 -7.75 -36.14 3.61
N LEU A 21 -8.00 -37.32 3.04
CA LEU A 21 -8.20 -37.48 1.58
C LEU A 21 -9.54 -36.92 1.11
N LEU A 22 -10.58 -37.05 1.94
CA LEU A 22 -11.93 -36.57 1.62
C LEU A 22 -12.03 -35.05 1.75
N THR A 23 -11.36 -34.45 2.73
CA THR A 23 -11.23 -33.00 2.87
C THR A 23 -10.37 -32.39 1.76
N LEU A 24 -9.25 -33.04 1.38
CA LEU A 24 -8.44 -32.60 0.24
C LEU A 24 -9.20 -32.65 -1.09
N ARG A 25 -9.94 -33.74 -1.36
CA ARG A 25 -10.79 -33.86 -2.56
C ARG A 25 -11.89 -32.81 -2.61
N ARG A 26 -12.56 -32.54 -1.48
CA ARG A 26 -13.57 -31.48 -1.38
C ARG A 26 -12.96 -30.09 -1.57
N GLY A 27 -11.78 -29.85 -1.01
CA GLY A 27 -11.04 -28.59 -1.20
C GLY A 27 -10.66 -28.36 -2.66
N LEU A 28 -10.12 -29.38 -3.34
CA LEU A 28 -9.82 -29.33 -4.77
C LEU A 28 -11.08 -29.12 -5.61
N ALA A 29 -12.17 -29.82 -5.31
CA ALA A 29 -13.44 -29.64 -6.02
C ALA A 29 -13.99 -28.22 -5.82
N ALA A 30 -13.94 -27.67 -4.60
CA ALA A 30 -14.36 -26.31 -4.29
C ALA A 30 -13.47 -25.27 -5.00
N ALA A 31 -12.15 -25.43 -4.95
CA ALA A 31 -11.21 -24.57 -5.66
C ALA A 31 -11.45 -24.60 -7.17
N THR A 32 -11.68 -25.78 -7.73
CA THR A 32 -12.00 -25.94 -9.16
C THR A 32 -13.32 -25.26 -9.52
N LEU A 33 -14.35 -25.43 -8.69
CA LEU A 33 -15.65 -24.76 -8.89
C LEU A 33 -15.51 -23.23 -8.81
N ILE A 34 -14.73 -22.72 -7.86
CA ILE A 34 -14.46 -21.28 -7.71
C ILE A 34 -13.74 -20.74 -8.94
N VAL A 35 -12.68 -21.42 -9.39
CA VAL A 35 -11.93 -21.03 -10.61
C VAL A 35 -12.85 -21.07 -11.83
N TRP A 36 -13.67 -22.10 -11.96
CA TRP A 36 -14.63 -22.23 -13.05
C TRP A 36 -15.68 -21.11 -13.02
N LEU A 37 -16.31 -20.85 -11.87
CA LEU A 37 -17.27 -19.75 -11.70
C LEU A 37 -16.64 -18.40 -12.03
N PHE A 38 -15.41 -18.16 -11.56
CA PHE A 38 -14.67 -16.94 -11.88
C PHE A 38 -14.49 -16.78 -13.39
N LEU A 39 -14.06 -17.83 -14.09
CA LEU A 39 -13.89 -17.83 -15.54
C LEU A 39 -15.23 -17.59 -16.28
N VAL A 40 -16.31 -18.26 -15.86
CA VAL A 40 -17.65 -18.06 -16.45
C VAL A 40 -18.12 -16.62 -16.26
N ILE A 41 -17.98 -16.06 -15.06
CA ILE A 41 -18.37 -14.68 -14.75
C ILE A 41 -17.50 -13.70 -15.55
N ALA A 42 -16.19 -13.91 -15.61
CA ALA A 42 -15.28 -13.06 -16.38
C ALA A 42 -15.64 -13.08 -17.87
N ALA A 43 -15.85 -14.27 -18.46
CA ALA A 43 -16.26 -14.42 -19.85
C ALA A 43 -17.65 -13.78 -20.11
N TYR A 44 -18.61 -14.01 -19.22
CA TYR A 44 -19.94 -13.39 -19.27
C TYR A 44 -19.82 -11.85 -19.29
N TYR A 45 -19.00 -11.27 -18.42
CA TYR A 45 -18.78 -9.83 -18.34
C TYR A 45 -18.04 -9.28 -19.56
N VAL A 46 -17.02 -9.96 -20.07
CA VAL A 46 -16.31 -9.55 -21.30
C VAL A 46 -17.27 -9.49 -22.49
N VAL A 47 -18.17 -10.47 -22.60
CA VAL A 47 -19.12 -10.57 -23.71
C VAL A 47 -20.30 -9.61 -23.55
N HIS A 48 -20.90 -9.48 -22.36
CA HIS A 48 -22.14 -8.73 -22.14
C HIS A 48 -21.93 -7.30 -21.68
N LYS A 49 -20.75 -6.97 -21.14
CA LYS A 49 -20.39 -5.64 -20.66
C LYS A 49 -19.07 -5.21 -21.30
N PRO A 50 -19.04 -5.01 -22.63
CA PRO A 50 -17.82 -4.66 -23.33
C PRO A 50 -17.19 -3.45 -22.65
N PHE A 51 -15.92 -3.59 -22.28
CA PHE A 51 -15.15 -2.48 -21.74
C PHE A 51 -15.12 -1.38 -22.79
N GLY A 52 -15.97 -0.38 -22.61
CA GLY A 52 -16.13 0.70 -23.58
C GLY A 52 -14.91 1.62 -23.52
N LEU A 53 -14.64 2.31 -24.62
CA LEU A 53 -13.60 3.33 -24.68
C LEU A 53 -13.71 4.34 -23.52
N LEU A 54 -14.94 4.70 -23.13
CA LEU A 54 -15.22 5.58 -21.99
C LEU A 54 -14.73 5.02 -20.64
N GLN A 55 -14.83 3.71 -20.42
CA GLN A 55 -14.39 3.09 -19.17
C GLN A 55 -12.86 3.02 -19.08
N ILE A 56 -12.20 2.81 -20.22
CA ILE A 56 -10.73 2.89 -20.32
C ILE A 56 -10.25 4.32 -20.06
N ILE A 57 -10.91 5.32 -20.64
CA ILE A 57 -10.60 6.73 -20.40
C ILE A 57 -10.79 7.08 -18.93
N ALA A 58 -11.90 6.68 -18.32
CA ALA A 58 -12.17 6.92 -16.91
C ALA A 58 -11.14 6.25 -15.99
N LEU A 59 -10.75 5.00 -16.30
CA LEU A 59 -9.69 4.31 -15.57
C LEU A 59 -8.34 5.01 -15.71
N GLY A 60 -8.01 5.49 -16.92
CA GLY A 60 -6.82 6.27 -17.20
C GLY A 60 -6.80 7.60 -16.43
N GLN A 61 -7.93 8.31 -16.38
CA GLN A 61 -8.09 9.54 -15.60
C GLN A 61 -7.90 9.27 -14.10
N ALA A 62 -8.55 8.23 -13.56
CA ALA A 62 -8.38 7.85 -12.17
C ALA A 62 -6.92 7.50 -11.83
N ALA A 63 -6.23 6.80 -12.73
CA ALA A 63 -4.81 6.48 -12.56
C ALA A 63 -3.93 7.74 -12.60
N LEU A 64 -4.22 8.68 -13.51
CA LEU A 64 -3.51 9.96 -13.59
C LEU A 64 -3.75 10.83 -12.35
N ASP A 65 -5.00 10.92 -11.89
CA ASP A 65 -5.38 11.67 -10.69
C ASP A 65 -4.66 11.11 -9.45
N LEU A 66 -4.63 9.78 -9.31
CA LEU A 66 -3.88 9.12 -8.25
C LEU A 66 -2.38 9.40 -8.34
N GLY A 67 -1.82 9.35 -9.55
CA GLY A 67 -0.42 9.67 -9.81
C GLY A 67 -0.07 11.11 -9.45
N LEU A 68 -0.90 12.07 -9.84
CA LEU A 68 -0.75 13.49 -9.52
C LEU A 68 -0.88 13.76 -8.02
N TRP A 69 -1.81 13.08 -7.35
CA TRP A 69 -1.96 13.15 -5.90
C TRP A 69 -0.72 12.64 -5.17
N LEU A 70 -0.21 11.46 -5.56
CA LEU A 70 1.04 10.91 -5.01
C LEU A 70 2.24 11.80 -5.28
N ALA A 71 2.37 12.34 -6.50
CA ALA A 71 3.43 13.27 -6.86
C ALA A 71 3.40 14.53 -5.98
N THR A 72 2.21 15.09 -5.76
CA THR A 72 2.01 16.26 -4.89
C THR A 72 2.44 15.96 -3.46
N LEU A 73 2.08 14.79 -2.92
CA LEU A 73 2.52 14.36 -1.59
C LEU A 73 4.04 14.20 -1.49
N VAL A 74 4.67 13.58 -2.50
CA VAL A 74 6.12 13.41 -2.53
C VAL A 74 6.83 14.76 -2.58
N VAL A 75 6.34 15.69 -3.39
CA VAL A 75 6.88 17.04 -3.47
C VAL A 75 6.69 17.78 -2.15
N ALA A 76 5.48 17.79 -1.59
CA ALA A 76 5.19 18.45 -0.31
C ALA A 76 6.07 17.87 0.82
N ALA A 77 6.13 16.54 0.94
CA ALA A 77 6.96 15.88 1.93
C ALA A 77 8.46 16.18 1.74
N GLY A 78 8.97 16.11 0.50
CA GLY A 78 10.38 16.32 0.22
C GLY A 78 10.82 17.79 0.39
N VAL A 79 10.00 18.75 -0.04
CA VAL A 79 10.22 20.19 0.17
C VAL A 79 10.13 20.49 1.66
N GLY A 80 9.04 20.06 2.30
CA GLY A 80 8.78 20.20 3.72
C GLY A 80 9.90 19.67 4.60
N TRP A 81 10.39 18.46 4.31
CA TRP A 81 11.49 17.84 5.03
C TRP A 81 12.78 18.65 4.93
N ARG A 82 13.07 19.23 3.76
CA ARG A 82 14.25 20.11 3.58
C ARG A 82 14.13 21.39 4.39
N LEU A 83 12.95 22.01 4.42
CA LEU A 83 12.73 23.22 5.22
C LEU A 83 12.82 22.90 6.71
N VAL A 84 12.16 21.83 7.17
CA VAL A 84 12.14 21.42 8.57
C VAL A 84 13.48 20.90 9.06
N SER A 85 14.29 20.29 8.21
CA SER A 85 15.65 19.84 8.57
C SER A 85 16.58 20.97 9.04
N ARG A 86 16.22 22.23 8.79
CA ARG A 86 16.92 23.41 9.31
C ARG A 86 16.61 23.71 10.78
N PHE A 87 15.54 23.12 11.34
CA PHE A 87 15.12 23.30 12.73
C PHE A 87 15.58 22.09 13.57
N ALA A 88 16.21 22.37 14.71
CA ALA A 88 16.64 21.36 15.67
C ALA A 88 15.54 21.05 16.71
N GLY A 89 15.63 19.88 17.36
CA GLY A 89 14.77 19.55 18.52
C GLY A 89 13.45 18.81 18.23
N LEU A 90 13.05 18.67 16.97
CA LEU A 90 11.81 17.96 16.61
C LEU A 90 11.99 16.44 16.48
N THR A 91 11.03 15.67 16.99
CA THR A 91 10.96 14.21 16.79
C THR A 91 10.68 13.85 15.32
N PRO A 92 10.96 12.61 14.86
CA PRO A 92 10.73 12.22 13.47
C PRO A 92 9.27 12.37 13.02
N ALA A 93 8.30 12.10 13.90
CA ALA A 93 6.88 12.23 13.61
C ALA A 93 6.44 13.71 13.52
N GLU A 94 6.89 14.55 14.45
CA GLU A 94 6.63 15.99 14.41
C GLU A 94 7.28 16.63 13.18
N ARG A 95 8.51 16.22 12.83
CA ARG A 95 9.17 16.67 11.60
C ARG A 95 8.39 16.31 10.35
N LEU A 96 7.77 15.14 10.34
CA LEU A 96 6.95 14.72 9.22
C LEU A 96 5.67 15.55 9.13
N ILE A 97 4.90 15.67 10.22
CA ILE A 97 3.63 16.41 10.23
C ILE A 97 3.87 17.89 9.91
N PHE A 98 4.79 18.52 10.63
CA PHE A 98 5.14 19.92 10.44
C PHE A 98 5.77 20.14 9.05
N GLY A 99 6.64 19.23 8.61
CA GLY A 99 7.22 19.24 7.27
C GLY A 99 6.15 19.17 6.20
N MET A 100 5.17 18.29 6.32
CA MET A 100 4.09 18.16 5.35
C MET A 100 3.26 19.44 5.26
N GLY A 101 2.90 20.03 6.41
CA GLY A 101 2.22 21.32 6.46
C GLY A 101 3.04 22.44 5.78
N LEU A 102 4.33 22.53 6.09
CA LEU A 102 5.23 23.52 5.52
C LEU A 102 5.45 23.32 4.00
N GLY A 103 5.51 22.07 3.56
CA GLY A 103 5.61 21.70 2.15
C GLY A 103 4.35 22.07 1.37
N PHE A 104 3.16 21.79 1.91
CA PHE A 104 1.90 22.23 1.34
C PHE A 104 1.75 23.74 1.34
N ALA A 105 2.19 24.43 2.39
CA ALA A 105 2.22 25.88 2.44
C ALA A 105 3.14 26.44 1.34
N ALA A 106 4.34 25.89 1.16
CA ALA A 106 5.26 26.30 0.10
C ALA A 106 4.66 26.10 -1.30
N LEU A 107 3.98 24.97 -1.54
CA LEU A 107 3.24 24.74 -2.79
C LEU A 107 2.11 25.75 -2.97
N GLY A 108 1.29 25.97 -1.94
CA GLY A 108 0.20 26.94 -1.96
C GLY A 108 0.67 28.36 -2.25
N TYR A 109 1.74 28.81 -1.60
CA TYR A 109 2.34 30.11 -1.87
C TYR A 109 2.94 30.22 -3.27
N SER A 110 3.51 29.15 -3.80
CA SER A 110 4.02 29.12 -5.19
C SER A 110 2.88 29.29 -6.20
N VAL A 111 1.77 28.58 -5.99
CA VAL A 111 0.57 28.70 -6.82
C VAL A 111 -0.08 30.09 -6.67
N MET A 112 -0.15 30.60 -5.44
CA MET A 112 -0.65 31.95 -5.16
C MET A 112 0.20 33.02 -5.87
N ALA A 113 1.53 32.90 -5.82
CA ALA A 113 2.45 33.81 -6.52
C ALA A 113 2.24 33.77 -8.04
N LEU A 114 2.09 32.57 -8.63
CA LEU A 114 1.74 32.42 -10.05
C LEU A 114 0.38 33.06 -10.38
N GLY A 115 -0.61 32.89 -9.51
CA GLY A 115 -1.92 33.52 -9.60
C GLY A 115 -1.85 35.04 -9.61
N PHE A 116 -1.10 35.60 -8.67
CA PHE A 116 -0.90 37.05 -8.55
C PHE A 116 -0.21 37.64 -9.79
N LEU A 117 0.75 36.91 -10.37
CA LEU A 117 1.42 37.29 -11.60
C LEU A 117 0.57 37.13 -12.88
N ARG A 118 -0.72 36.74 -12.74
CA ARG A 118 -1.62 36.36 -13.85
C ARG A 118 -1.05 35.25 -14.74
N TRP A 119 -0.13 34.45 -14.20
CA TRP A 119 0.52 33.34 -14.90
C TRP A 119 -0.05 31.99 -14.46
N LEU A 120 -1.31 31.96 -14.04
CA LEU A 120 -2.00 30.73 -13.66
C LEU A 120 -2.53 30.01 -14.91
N HIS A 121 -1.60 29.51 -15.72
CA HIS A 121 -1.89 28.71 -16.90
C HIS A 121 -1.52 27.23 -16.61
N PRO A 122 -2.12 26.23 -17.28
CA PRO A 122 -1.76 24.81 -17.06
C PRO A 122 -0.27 24.50 -17.29
N LEU A 123 0.37 25.19 -18.25
CA LEU A 123 1.79 25.00 -18.59
C LEU A 123 2.77 25.34 -17.45
N PRO A 124 2.78 26.56 -16.86
CA PRO A 124 3.65 26.92 -15.75
C PRO A 124 3.34 26.12 -14.48
N LEU A 125 2.08 25.75 -14.23
CA LEU A 125 1.72 24.84 -13.14
C LEU A 125 2.35 23.46 -13.35
N ALA A 126 2.25 22.90 -14.55
CA ALA A 126 2.88 21.64 -14.91
C ALA A 126 4.41 21.72 -14.85
N ALA A 127 5.01 22.85 -15.27
CA ALA A 127 6.45 23.08 -15.20
C ALA A 127 6.94 23.19 -13.75
N LEU A 128 6.20 23.90 -12.89
CA LEU A 128 6.52 24.01 -11.46
C LEU A 128 6.40 22.64 -10.77
N GLY A 129 5.27 21.96 -10.93
CA GLY A 129 5.04 20.64 -10.33
C GLY A 129 6.00 19.59 -10.86
N GLY A 130 6.18 19.52 -12.18
CA GLY A 130 7.10 18.60 -12.84
C GLY A 130 8.56 18.88 -12.51
N GLY A 131 8.97 20.15 -12.46
CA GLY A 131 10.32 20.55 -12.05
C GLY A 131 10.62 20.21 -10.60
N LEU A 132 9.67 20.46 -9.68
CA LEU A 132 9.80 20.06 -8.28
C LEU A 132 9.84 18.54 -8.12
N LEU A 133 9.01 17.80 -8.87
CA LEU A 133 9.02 16.33 -8.84
C LEU A 133 10.34 15.78 -9.37
N LEU A 134 10.83 16.28 -10.51
CA LEU A 134 12.12 15.92 -11.08
C LEU A 134 13.24 16.23 -10.09
N TRP A 135 13.18 17.36 -9.40
CA TRP A 135 14.12 17.70 -8.34
C TRP A 135 14.10 16.72 -7.16
N GLN A 136 12.93 16.17 -6.80
CA GLN A 136 12.85 15.09 -5.81
C GLN A 136 13.42 13.78 -6.33
N VAL A 137 13.21 13.44 -7.60
CA VAL A 137 13.77 12.24 -8.24
C VAL A 137 15.30 12.30 -8.30
N VAL A 138 15.86 13.45 -8.69
CA VAL A 138 17.31 13.68 -8.77
C VAL A 138 17.95 13.76 -7.37
N ARG A 139 17.23 14.27 -6.36
CA ARG A 139 17.73 14.39 -4.97
C ARG A 139 16.84 13.64 -3.98
N PRO A 140 16.83 12.30 -3.99
CA PRO A 140 15.83 11.51 -3.28
C PRO A 140 16.06 11.47 -1.76
N HIS A 141 17.16 12.00 -1.23
CA HIS A 141 17.49 11.92 0.20
C HIS A 141 16.37 12.43 1.12
N ALA A 142 15.76 13.56 0.77
CA ALA A 142 14.69 14.16 1.56
C ALA A 142 13.40 13.32 1.51
N ALA A 143 12.98 12.91 0.31
CA ALA A 143 11.81 12.05 0.13
C ALA A 143 11.98 10.68 0.81
N ARG A 144 13.16 10.07 0.72
CA ARG A 144 13.48 8.81 1.41
C ARG A 144 13.50 8.97 2.93
N ALA A 145 14.00 10.09 3.44
CA ALA A 145 14.01 10.36 4.87
C ALA A 145 12.58 10.57 5.42
N ALA A 146 11.76 11.37 4.72
CA ALA A 146 10.35 11.51 5.02
C ALA A 146 9.61 10.16 4.96
N TRP A 147 9.90 9.32 3.97
CA TRP A 147 9.34 7.98 3.85
C TRP A 147 9.73 7.06 5.02
N LYS A 148 10.99 7.11 5.46
CA LYS A 148 11.43 6.35 6.64
C LYS A 148 10.72 6.83 7.90
N ALA A 149 10.61 8.15 8.07
CA ALA A 149 9.90 8.76 9.20
C ALA A 149 8.41 8.38 9.21
N ALA A 150 7.76 8.40 8.04
CA ALA A 150 6.37 7.95 7.88
C ALA A 150 6.22 6.49 8.26
N ARG A 151 7.08 5.60 7.75
CA ARG A 151 7.05 4.17 8.12
C ARG A 151 7.28 3.93 9.60
N SER A 152 8.11 4.72 10.28
CA SER A 152 8.29 4.61 11.73
C SER A 152 7.11 5.17 12.53
N ALA A 153 6.35 6.11 11.96
CA ALA A 153 5.19 6.71 12.61
C ALA A 153 3.90 5.88 12.43
N VAL A 154 3.87 4.95 11.47
CA VAL A 154 2.76 4.00 11.34
C VAL A 154 2.71 3.13 12.61
N PRO A 155 1.60 3.16 13.37
CA PRO A 155 1.44 2.30 14.53
C PRO A 155 1.57 0.85 14.09
N ARG A 156 2.58 0.13 14.59
CA ARG A 156 2.57 -1.33 14.47
C ARG A 156 1.44 -1.86 15.35
N PRO A 157 0.55 -2.71 14.83
CA PRO A 157 -0.45 -3.33 15.67
C PRO A 157 0.27 -4.24 16.67
N GLN A 158 0.34 -3.81 17.93
CA GLN A 158 0.92 -4.61 19.01
C GLN A 158 -0.19 -5.48 19.63
N GLY A 159 0.12 -6.75 19.92
CA GLY A 159 -0.83 -7.71 20.50
C GLY A 159 -1.53 -8.63 19.50
N ARG A 160 -2.87 -8.76 19.57
CA ARG A 160 -3.67 -9.82 18.88
C ARG A 160 -3.55 -9.88 17.34
N PHE A 161 -2.92 -8.91 16.69
CA PHE A 161 -2.82 -8.81 15.24
C PHE A 161 -1.38 -8.96 14.70
N GLU A 162 -0.40 -9.26 15.56
CA GLU A 162 0.99 -9.52 15.13
C GLU A 162 1.09 -10.71 14.15
N TRP A 163 0.24 -11.73 14.33
CA TRP A 163 0.18 -12.91 13.45
C TRP A 163 -0.26 -12.59 12.02
N LEU A 164 -1.02 -11.50 11.78
CA LEU A 164 -1.44 -11.10 10.43
C LEU A 164 -0.30 -10.47 9.63
N LEU A 165 0.71 -9.88 10.29
CA LEU A 165 1.88 -9.29 9.65
C LEU A 165 3.05 -10.27 9.52
N ALA A 166 3.09 -11.32 10.34
CA ALA A 166 4.13 -12.36 10.28
C ALA A 166 4.03 -13.28 9.06
N GLY A 167 2.89 -13.29 8.34
CA GLY A 167 2.70 -14.08 7.12
C GLY A 167 3.12 -13.39 5.82
N VAL A 168 3.66 -12.17 5.89
CA VAL A 168 4.04 -11.34 4.71
C VAL A 168 5.55 -11.05 4.69
N THR A 169 6.36 -11.97 5.21
CA THR A 169 7.83 -12.00 5.01
C THR A 169 8.18 -13.05 3.99
#